data_AF-A0A9P3EN39-F1
#
_entry.id   AF-A0A9P3EN39-F1
#
_cell.length_a   1.000
_cell.length_b   1.000
_cell.length_c   1.000
_cell.angle_alpha   90.00
_cell.angle_beta   90.00
_cell.angle_gamma   90.00
#
_symmetry.space_group_name_H-M   'P 1'
#
loop_
_entity.id
_entity.type
_entity.pdbx_description
1 polymer ?
#
loop_
_entity_poly.entity_id
_entity_poly.type
_entity_poly.pdbx_seq_one_letter_code
_entity_poly.pdbx_strand_id
1 'polypeptide(L)' 'MLDWAKRLDGFLEFNGDEILTGPGKISHEQAKLHAETEFEKYRIVQDRLFESDFDRFLALEAEAQKKP' A
#
# COMPACT_ATOMS: atom_id res chain seq x y z
N MET A 1 -6.49 -19.50 19.18
CA MET A 1 -5.53 -19.28 18.08
C MET A 1 -5.51 -20.47 17.12
N LEU A 2 -5.16 -21.69 17.57
CA LEU A 2 -5.05 -22.87 16.68
C LEU A 2 -6.37 -23.29 16.01
N ASP A 3 -7.48 -23.29 16.75
CA ASP A 3 -8.79 -23.71 16.21
C ASP A 3 -9.39 -22.73 15.22
N TRP A 4 -9.04 -21.45 15.34
CA TRP A 4 -9.46 -20.41 14.40
C TRP A 4 -8.70 -20.52 13.08
N ALA A 5 -7.41 -20.86 13.12
CA ALA A 5 -6.61 -21.11 11.92
C ALA A 5 -7.22 -22.24 11.08
N LYS A 6 -7.51 -23.39 11.70
CA LYS A 6 -8.13 -24.55 11.00
C LYS A 6 -9.47 -24.23 10.35
N ARG A 7 -10.28 -23.37 10.98
CA ARG A 7 -11.58 -22.95 10.42
C ARG A 7 -11.42 -22.05 9.20
N LEU A 8 -10.43 -21.17 9.21
CA LEU A 8 -10.12 -20.29 8.08
C LEU A 8 -9.55 -21.10 6.91
N ASP A 9 -8.64 -22.02 7.19
CA ASP A 9 -8.05 -22.93 6.21
C ASP A 9 -9.14 -23.71 5.44
N GLY A 10 -10.12 -24.29 6.16
CA GLY A 10 -11.24 -24.99 5.53
C GLY A 10 -12.19 -24.08 4.75
N PHE A 11 -12.30 -22.80 5.11
CA PHE A 11 -13.09 -21.83 4.35
C PHE A 11 -12.40 -21.43 3.03
N LEU A 12 -11.08 -21.29 3.05
CA LEU A 12 -10.27 -20.99 1.86
C LEU A 12 -10.32 -22.17 0.87
N GLU A 13 -10.11 -23.40 1.34
CA GLU A 13 -10.22 -24.60 0.50
C GLU A 13 -11.62 -24.74 -0.12
N PHE A 14 -12.68 -24.44 0.65
CA PHE A 14 -14.05 -24.49 0.15
C PHE A 14 -14.29 -23.51 -1.01
N ASN A 15 -13.68 -22.32 -0.96
CA ASN A 15 -13.80 -21.32 -2.03
C ASN A 15 -12.83 -21.57 -3.21
N GLY A 16 -12.01 -22.63 -3.16
CA GLY A 16 -11.02 -22.95 -4.18
C GLY A 16 -9.74 -22.11 -4.10
N ASP A 17 -9.54 -21.38 -3.00
CA ASP A 17 -8.32 -20.63 -2.75
C ASP A 17 -7.24 -21.57 -2.22
N GLU A 18 -6.00 -21.45 -2.74
CA GLU A 18 -4.88 -22.24 -2.26
C GLU A 18 -4.48 -21.81 -0.84
N ILE A 19 -4.39 -22.77 0.08
CA ILE A 19 -3.78 -22.54 1.39
C ILE A 19 -2.28 -22.32 1.17
N LEU A 20 -1.75 -21.24 1.75
CA LEU A 20 -0.31 -20.98 1.77
C LEU A 20 0.41 -22.05 2.61
N THR A 21 0.85 -23.13 1.97
CA THR A 21 1.59 -24.21 2.63
C THR A 21 3.06 -23.85 2.79
N GLY A 22 3.37 -23.03 3.79
CA GLY A 22 4.73 -22.77 4.22
C GLY A 22 4.85 -21.42 4.91
N PRO A 23 5.61 -21.34 6.02
CA PRO A 23 6.09 -20.04 6.45
C PRO A 23 6.92 -19.50 5.28
N GLY A 24 6.62 -18.29 4.82
CA GLY A 24 7.41 -17.64 3.78
C GLY A 24 8.91 -17.75 4.11
N LYS A 25 9.77 -17.83 3.08
CA LYS A 25 11.22 -17.99 3.26
C LYS A 25 11.89 -16.84 4.03
N ILE A 26 11.15 -15.75 4.25
CA ILE A 26 11.60 -14.49 4.81
C ILE A 26 11.00 -14.34 6.21
N SER A 27 11.82 -14.03 7.21
CA SER A 27 11.33 -13.82 8.56
C SER A 27 10.44 -12.57 8.63
N HIS A 28 9.55 -12.50 9.62
CA HIS A 28 8.72 -11.31 9.84
C HIS A 28 9.57 -10.03 9.97
N GLU A 29 10.69 -10.11 10.69
CA GLU A 29 11.62 -8.99 10.86
C GLU A 29 12.23 -8.54 9.54
N GLN A 30 12.64 -9.47 8.68
CA GLN A 30 13.19 -9.16 7.36
C GLN A 30 12.14 -8.53 6.44
N ALA A 31 10.91 -9.06 6.45
CA ALA A 31 9.81 -8.50 5.67
C ALA A 31 9.45 -7.08 6.13
N LYS A 32 9.42 -6.85 7.45
CA LYS A 32 9.16 -5.54 8.04
C LYS A 32 10.25 -4.53 7.68
N LEU A 33 11.52 -4.90 7.86
CA LEU A 33 12.64 -4.02 7.52
C LEU A 33 12.65 -3.65 6.04
N HIS A 34 12.33 -4.62 5.16
CA HIS A 34 12.21 -4.36 3.73
C HIS A 34 11.08 -3.37 3.43
N ALA A 35 9.90 -3.57 4.01
CA ALA A 35 8.76 -2.67 3.84
C ALA A 35 9.06 -1.24 4.32
N GLU A 36 9.70 -1.08 5.48
CA GLU A 36 10.11 0.22 6.02
C GLU A 36 11.15 0.92 5.14
N THR A 37 12.13 0.15 4.63
CA THR A 37 13.18 0.68 3.76
C THR A 37 12.62 1.15 2.41
N GLU A 38 11.72 0.36 1.81
CA GLU A 38 11.08 0.74 0.56
C GLU A 38 10.15 1.93 0.76
N PHE A 39 9.37 1.96 1.84
CA PHE A 39 8.49 3.08 2.16
C PHE A 39 9.26 4.42 2.23
N GLU A 40 10.40 4.45 2.90
CA GLU A 40 11.21 5.67 3.04
C GLU A 40 11.70 6.20 1.68
N LYS A 41 12.05 5.30 0.75
CA LYS A 41 12.46 5.68 -0.61
C LYS A 41 11.29 6.32 -1.38
N TYR A 42 10.12 5.68 -1.35
CA TYR A 42 8.97 6.12 -2.13
C TYR A 42 8.29 7.36 -1.52
N ARG A 43 8.31 7.52 -0.20
CA ARG A 43 7.77 8.70 0.49
C ARG A 43 8.40 9.99 -0.04
N ILE A 44 9.73 10.04 -0.18
CA ILE A 44 10.43 11.24 -0.67
C ILE A 44 9.97 11.60 -2.10
N VAL A 45 9.78 10.60 -2.94
CA VAL A 45 9.30 10.80 -4.31
C VAL A 45 7.85 11.30 -4.31
N GLN A 46 7.00 10.70 -3.48
CA GLN A 46 5.61 11.09 -3.31
C GLN A 46 5.49 12.53 -2.80
N ASP A 47 6.26 12.91 -1.78
CA ASP A 47 6.25 14.26 -1.21
C ASP A 47 6.66 15.33 -2.24
N ARG A 48 7.62 15.00 -3.12
CA ARG A 48 8.05 15.92 -4.19
C ARG A 48 7.04 16.08 -5.31
N LEU A 49 6.27 15.03 -5.59
CA LEU A 49 5.24 15.01 -6.63
C LEU A 49 3.86 15.35 -6.09
N PHE A 50 3.75 15.62 -4.79
CA PHE A 50 2.48 15.92 -4.16
C PHE A 50 1.99 17.29 -4.64
N GLU A 51 0.88 17.26 -5.37
CA GLU A 51 0.10 18.44 -5.73
C GLU A 51 -1.21 18.34 -4.93
N SER A 52 -1.43 19.29 -4.02
CA SER A 52 -2.70 19.40 -3.30
C SER A 52 -3.80 19.85 -4.26
N ASP A 53 -5.04 19.46 -3.99
CA ASP A 53 -6.20 20.02 -4.69
C ASP A 53 -6.29 21.54 -4.55
N PHE A 54 -5.72 22.10 -3.47
CA PHE A 54 -5.58 23.55 -3.31
C PHE A 54 -4.55 24.15 -4.27
N ASP A 55 -3.41 23.49 -4.47
CA ASP A 55 -2.38 23.93 -5.44
C ASP A 55 -2.96 23.93 -6.85
N ARG A 56 -3.72 22.88 -7.18
CA ARG A 56 -4.46 22.77 -8.44
C ARG A 56 -5.50 23.89 -8.59
N PHE A 57 -6.24 24.20 -7.54
CA PHE A 57 -7.22 25.29 -7.55
C PHE A 57 -6.55 26.65 -7.81
N LEU A 58 -5.44 26.96 -7.14
CA LEU A 58 -4.69 28.19 -7.36
C LEU A 58 -4.13 28.30 -8.79
N ALA A 59 -3.66 27.19 -9.36
CA ALA A 59 -3.22 27.14 -10.76
C ALA A 59 -4.36 27.48 -11.73
N LEU A 60 -5.56 26.92 -11.50
CA LEU A 60 -6.76 27.21 -12.31
C LEU A 60 -7.19 28.68 -12.21
N GLU A 61 -7.19 29.25 -11.00
CA GLU A 61 -7.49 30.68 -10.79
C GLU A 61 -6.49 31.58 -11.52
N ALA A 62 -5.20 31.24 -11.46
CA ALA A 62 -4.15 31.98 -12.16
C ALA A 62 -4.29 31.89 -13.70
N GLU A 63 -4.77 30.77 -14.24
CA GLU A 63 -5.10 30.65 -15.67
C GLU A 63 -6.37 31.43 -16.05
N ALA A 64 -7.39 31.45 -15.19
CA ALA A 64 -8.62 32.20 -15.41
C ALA A 64 -8.36 33.71 -15.44
N GLN A 65 -7.50 34.22 -14.56
CA GLN A 65 -7.11 35.64 -14.52
C GLN A 65 -6.21 36.07 -15.69
N LYS A 66 -5.57 35.12 -16.38
CA LYS A 66 -4.74 35.38 -17.57
C LYS A 66 -5.54 35.41 -18.88
N LYS A 67 -6.80 34.97 -18.88
CA LYS A 67 -7.66 35.08 -20.07
C LYS A 67 -8.16 36.53 -20.18
N PRO A 68 -8.07 37.14 -21.38
CA PRO A 68 -8.44 38.54 -21.61
C PRO A 68 -9.94 38.79 -21.46
#